data_AF-A0A7S2GGT1-F1
#
_entry.id   AF-A0A7S2GGT1-F1
#
_cell.length_a   1.000
_cell.length_b   1.000
_cell.length_c   1.000
_cell.angle_alpha   90.00
_cell.angle_beta   90.00
_cell.angle_gamma   90.00
#
_symmetry.space_group_name_H-M   'P 1'
#
loop_
_entity.id
_entity.type
_entity.pdbx_description
1 polymer ?
#
loop_
_entity_poly.entity_id
_entity_poly.type
_entity_poly.pdbx_seq_one_letter_code
_entity_poly.pdbx_strand_id
1 'polypeptide(L)'
;EFLSRIDFHQGLPQRRYQMDFLSSIRQELGKNEHLAKIGTEIEKNPHLDMLEKKLNMDKHIIAAGAAFLFILLVFFGIGMGLVCNLVAMVYPAYHSLLYIERLKKENTPGSPVNRNDKEHWLSYWVIFGIITVFEAFLETILYMVPFYFAFKGAFMVWCMHPTWRGSSFIYTICIRESFKQPEPIAKK
;
A
#
# COMPACT_ATOMS: atom_id res chain seq x y z
N GLU A 1 42.08 -30.28 43.64
CA GLU A 1 42.54 -29.11 42.85
C GLU A 1 42.23 -29.13 41.35
N PHE A 2 41.73 -30.22 40.76
CA PHE A 2 41.51 -30.26 39.29
C PHE A 2 40.05 -30.06 38.83
N LEU A 3 39.08 -30.07 39.76
CA LEU A 3 37.65 -29.93 39.45
C LEU A 3 37.03 -28.59 39.86
N SER A 4 37.82 -27.65 40.41
CA SER A 4 37.36 -26.29 40.75
C SER A 4 37.73 -25.24 39.69
N ARG A 5 38.29 -25.67 38.55
CA ARG A 5 38.78 -24.79 37.47
C ARG A 5 37.94 -24.84 36.20
N ILE A 6 36.84 -25.59 36.20
CA ILE A 6 36.02 -25.84 35.01
C ILE A 6 34.73 -25.01 34.97
N ASP A 7 34.32 -24.38 36.07
CA ASP A 7 33.14 -23.52 36.09
C ASP A 7 33.57 -22.05 36.20
N PHE A 8 33.40 -21.29 35.11
CA PHE A 8 32.87 -19.90 35.07
C PHE A 8 33.20 -19.09 33.78
N HIS A 9 33.50 -19.69 32.62
CA HIS A 9 33.72 -18.88 31.39
C HIS A 9 33.12 -19.42 30.08
N GLN A 10 32.26 -20.44 30.12
CA GLN A 10 31.56 -20.94 28.93
C GLN A 10 30.14 -20.39 28.85
N GLY A 11 30.03 -19.05 28.82
CA GLY A 11 28.79 -18.34 28.51
C GLY A 11 28.58 -18.22 27.00
N LEU A 12 28.08 -19.30 26.39
CA LEU A 12 27.37 -19.40 25.10
C LEU A 12 28.06 -18.83 23.84
N PRO A 13 28.68 -19.69 22.99
CA PRO A 13 29.27 -19.28 21.70
C PRO A 13 28.26 -18.62 20.73
N GLN A 14 26.96 -18.85 20.94
CA GLN A 14 25.88 -18.30 20.12
C GLN A 14 25.77 -16.76 20.18
N ARG A 15 26.11 -16.13 21.32
CA ARG A 15 26.05 -14.65 21.44
C ARG A 15 27.12 -13.95 20.61
N ARG A 16 28.28 -14.59 20.40
CA ARG A 16 29.38 -13.98 19.66
C ARG A 16 29.05 -13.86 18.18
N TYR A 17 28.49 -14.93 17.60
CA TYR A 17 27.97 -14.91 16.23
C TYR A 17 26.87 -13.86 16.02
N GLN A 18 25.97 -13.68 16.99
CA GLN A 18 24.92 -12.67 16.90
C GLN A 18 25.51 -11.24 16.90
N MET A 19 26.51 -10.95 17.74
CA MET A 19 27.18 -9.64 17.81
C MET A 19 28.03 -9.37 16.56
N ASP A 20 28.67 -10.39 15.99
CA ASP A 20 29.46 -10.28 14.75
C ASP A 20 28.55 -10.03 13.53
N PHE A 21 27.37 -10.66 13.50
CA PHE A 21 26.36 -10.40 12.48
C PHE A 21 25.73 -9.01 12.60
N LEU A 22 25.34 -8.61 13.82
CA LEU A 22 24.74 -7.29 14.09
C LEU A 22 25.71 -6.14 13.82
N SER A 23 26.99 -6.30 14.11
CA SER A 23 28.01 -5.30 13.77
C SER A 23 28.22 -5.18 12.26
N SER A 24 28.19 -6.29 11.53
CA SER A 24 28.22 -6.30 10.05
C SER A 24 27.01 -5.60 9.45
N ILE A 25 25.81 -5.87 9.97
CA ILE A 25 24.57 -5.17 9.59
C ILE A 25 24.67 -3.68 9.89
N ARG A 26 25.14 -3.29 11.09
CA ARG A 26 25.32 -1.89 11.48
C ARG A 26 26.30 -1.16 10.58
N GLN A 27 27.39 -1.81 10.19
CA GLN A 27 28.40 -1.26 9.29
C GLN A 27 27.84 -1.02 7.88
N GLU A 28 27.09 -1.97 7.34
CA GLU A 28 26.43 -1.83 6.04
C GLU A 28 25.27 -0.82 6.08
N LEU A 29 24.52 -0.74 7.19
CA LEU A 29 23.48 0.29 7.37
C LEU A 29 24.06 1.71 7.47
N GLY A 30 25.17 1.89 8.17
CA GLY A 30 25.83 3.19 8.35
C GLY A 30 26.39 3.77 7.05
N LYS A 31 26.63 2.92 6.05
CA LYS A 31 27.07 3.33 4.71
C LYS A 31 25.96 4.00 3.89
N ASN A 32 24.70 3.77 4.24
CA ASN A 32 23.53 4.30 3.54
C ASN A 32 22.87 5.41 4.35
N GLU A 33 23.02 6.66 3.91
CA GLU A 33 22.51 7.86 4.64
C GLU A 33 21.00 7.78 4.95
N HIS A 34 20.20 7.23 4.04
CA HIS A 34 18.76 7.05 4.23
C HIS A 34 18.42 6.02 5.32
N LEU A 35 19.18 4.92 5.40
CA LEU A 35 18.98 3.89 6.42
C LEU A 35 19.48 4.36 7.80
N ALA A 36 20.53 5.18 7.82
CA ALA A 36 21.00 5.82 9.05
C ALA A 36 19.93 6.76 9.65
N LYS A 37 19.24 7.55 8.82
CA LYS A 37 18.09 8.39 9.25
C LYS A 37 16.95 7.55 9.84
N ILE A 38 16.59 6.44 9.19
CA ILE A 38 15.57 5.52 9.72
C ILE A 38 16.01 4.92 11.05
N GLY A 39 17.29 4.55 11.18
CA GLY A 39 17.88 4.07 12.43
C GLY A 39 17.68 5.07 13.58
N THR A 40 18.01 6.34 13.38
CA THR A 40 17.86 7.37 14.41
C THR A 40 16.41 7.64 14.80
N GLU A 41 15.47 7.58 13.86
CA GLU A 41 14.04 7.75 14.14
C GLU A 41 13.47 6.55 14.92
N ILE A 42 13.97 5.35 14.65
CA ILE A 42 13.65 4.14 15.43
C ILE A 42 14.20 4.27 16.85
N GLU A 43 15.44 4.75 17.03
CA GLU A 43 16.03 4.96 18.36
C GLU A 43 15.31 6.03 19.19
N LYS A 44 14.64 6.98 18.54
CA LYS A 44 13.92 8.07 19.21
C LYS A 44 12.55 7.65 19.73
N ASN A 45 12.03 6.48 19.36
CA ASN A 45 10.68 6.06 19.71
C ASN A 45 10.62 5.33 21.08
N PRO A 46 10.06 5.95 22.14
CA PRO A 46 10.07 5.40 23.50
C PRO A 46 9.29 4.08 23.66
N HIS A 47 8.42 3.74 22.70
CA HIS A 47 7.69 2.47 22.72
C HIS A 47 8.61 1.26 22.45
N LEU A 48 9.70 1.46 21.70
CA LEU A 48 10.64 0.39 21.37
C LEU A 48 11.55 0.05 22.55
N ASP A 49 11.94 1.03 23.36
CA ASP A 49 12.72 0.83 24.59
C ASP A 49 11.98 -0.01 25.63
N MET A 50 10.66 0.14 25.69
CA MET A 50 9.81 -0.65 26.60
C MET A 50 9.68 -2.11 26.13
N LEU A 51 9.67 -2.34 24.81
CA LEU A 51 9.71 -3.69 24.24
C LEU A 51 11.10 -4.33 24.36
N GLU A 52 12.17 -3.56 24.18
CA GLU A 52 13.56 -3.99 24.36
C GLU A 52 13.81 -4.48 25.80
N LYS A 53 13.34 -3.74 26.81
CA LYS A 53 13.46 -4.14 28.22
C LYS A 53 12.68 -5.41 28.57
N LYS A 54 11.54 -5.66 27.90
CA LYS A 54 10.73 -6.86 28.14
C LYS A 54 11.23 -8.09 27.39
N LEU A 55 11.81 -7.90 26.20
CA LEU A 55 12.22 -8.99 25.31
C LEU A 55 13.73 -9.25 25.32
N ASN A 56 14.55 -8.39 25.94
CA ASN A 56 16.01 -8.50 26.04
C ASN A 56 16.68 -8.77 24.67
N MET A 57 16.15 -8.13 23.62
CA MET A 57 16.57 -8.26 22.24
C MET A 57 16.84 -6.88 21.64
N ASP A 58 17.81 -6.79 20.74
CA ASP A 58 18.18 -5.55 20.06
C ASP A 58 17.01 -4.97 19.25
N LYS A 59 16.73 -3.67 19.44
CA LYS A 59 15.64 -2.92 18.79
C LYS A 59 15.63 -3.05 17.26
N HIS A 60 16.80 -3.22 16.64
CA HIS A 60 16.91 -3.43 15.20
C HIS A 60 16.29 -4.76 14.75
N ILE A 61 16.42 -5.82 15.57
CA ILE A 61 15.83 -7.14 15.28
C ILE A 61 14.32 -7.09 15.47
N ILE A 62 13.83 -6.36 16.47
CA ILE A 62 12.39 -6.14 16.70
C ILE A 62 11.78 -5.38 15.53
N ALA A 63 12.42 -4.31 15.06
CA ALA A 63 11.98 -3.54 13.91
C ALA A 63 12.01 -4.38 12.61
N ALA A 64 13.06 -5.17 12.40
CA ALA A 64 13.15 -6.08 11.25
C ALA A 64 12.09 -7.19 11.30
N GLY A 65 11.84 -7.78 12.47
CA GLY A 65 10.79 -8.77 12.68
C GLY A 65 9.39 -8.20 12.47
N ALA A 66 9.14 -6.97 12.91
CA ALA A 66 7.87 -6.27 12.65
C ALA A 66 7.69 -5.94 11.17
N ALA A 67 8.74 -5.49 10.47
CA ALA A 67 8.71 -5.26 9.03
C ALA A 67 8.48 -6.57 8.25
N PHE A 68 9.15 -7.65 8.63
CA PHE A 68 8.95 -8.98 8.05
C PHE A 68 7.52 -9.48 8.31
N LEU A 69 7.01 -9.32 9.52
CA LEU A 69 5.63 -9.65 9.86
C LEU A 69 4.63 -8.83 9.05
N PHE A 70 4.87 -7.53 8.86
CA PHE A 70 4.04 -6.66 8.03
C PHE A 70 4.03 -7.11 6.56
N ILE A 71 5.20 -7.43 6.00
CA ILE A 71 5.33 -7.98 4.65
C ILE A 71 4.62 -9.33 4.55
N LEU A 72 4.73 -10.17 5.57
CA LEU A 72 4.06 -11.47 5.64
C LEU A 72 2.54 -11.31 5.76
N LEU A 73 2.06 -10.32 6.51
CA LEU A 73 0.63 -10.00 6.63
C LEU A 73 0.06 -9.52 5.28
N VAL A 74 0.83 -8.70 4.54
CA VAL A 74 0.52 -8.33 3.16
C VAL A 74 0.56 -9.55 2.22
N PHE A 75 1.51 -10.47 2.40
CA PHE A 75 1.65 -11.69 1.62
C PHE A 75 0.47 -12.66 1.79
N PHE A 76 0.02 -12.86 3.04
CA PHE A 76 -1.16 -13.68 3.35
C PHE A 76 -2.48 -12.95 3.05
N GLY A 77 -2.46 -11.66 2.70
CA GLY A 77 -3.60 -10.91 2.21
C GLY A 77 -4.75 -10.77 3.21
N ILE A 78 -4.54 -11.08 4.49
CA ILE A 78 -5.58 -11.07 5.52
C ILE A 78 -6.04 -9.63 5.74
N GLY A 79 -7.25 -9.30 5.28
CA GLY A 79 -7.87 -7.98 5.43
C GLY A 79 -7.44 -6.92 4.42
N MET A 80 -6.42 -7.16 3.59
CA MET A 80 -5.94 -6.20 2.58
C MET A 80 -6.98 -5.90 1.50
N GLY A 81 -7.77 -6.91 1.09
CA GLY A 81 -8.87 -6.71 0.14
C GLY A 81 -9.93 -5.74 0.66
N LEU A 82 -10.26 -5.84 1.95
CA LEU A 82 -11.25 -4.97 2.60
C LEU A 82 -10.73 -3.54 2.72
N VAL A 83 -9.49 -3.35 3.18
CA VAL A 83 -8.85 -2.03 3.27
C VAL A 83 -8.74 -1.39 1.88
N CYS A 84 -8.31 -2.14 0.88
CA CYS A 84 -8.19 -1.66 -0.49
C CYS A 84 -9.56 -1.24 -1.04
N ASN A 85 -10.61 -2.03 -0.83
CA ASN A 85 -11.96 -1.72 -1.29
C ASN A 85 -12.55 -0.51 -0.56
N LEU A 86 -12.28 -0.36 0.75
CA LEU A 86 -12.70 0.81 1.52
C LEU A 86 -12.00 2.08 1.02
N VAL A 87 -10.67 2.06 0.87
CA VAL A 87 -9.94 3.21 0.32
C VAL A 87 -10.43 3.53 -1.11
N ALA A 88 -10.63 2.48 -1.90
CA ALA A 88 -11.13 2.57 -3.27
C ALA A 88 -12.54 3.16 -3.38
N MET A 89 -13.35 3.05 -2.34
CA MET A 89 -14.70 3.61 -2.28
C MET A 89 -14.70 5.00 -1.65
N VAL A 90 -14.08 5.16 -0.48
CA VAL A 90 -14.22 6.36 0.37
C VAL A 90 -13.57 7.59 -0.25
N TYR A 91 -12.36 7.46 -0.80
CA TYR A 91 -11.64 8.59 -1.41
C TYR A 91 -12.41 9.21 -2.60
N PRO A 92 -12.77 8.45 -3.66
CA PRO A 92 -13.53 8.99 -4.79
C PRO A 92 -14.95 9.39 -4.40
N ALA A 93 -15.57 8.73 -3.42
CA ALA A 93 -16.87 9.16 -2.89
C ALA A 93 -16.79 10.55 -2.25
N TYR A 94 -15.75 10.82 -1.44
CA TYR A 94 -15.52 12.14 -0.86
C TYR A 94 -15.35 13.22 -1.94
N HIS A 95 -14.52 12.95 -2.97
CA HIS A 95 -14.34 13.89 -4.08
C HIS A 95 -15.62 14.09 -4.92
N SER A 96 -16.42 13.04 -5.09
CA SER A 96 -17.72 13.11 -5.78
C SER A 96 -18.72 13.95 -4.99
N LEU A 97 -18.77 13.81 -3.66
CA LEU A 97 -19.64 14.60 -2.78
C LEU A 97 -19.25 16.08 -2.80
N LEU A 98 -17.96 16.39 -2.64
CA LEU A 98 -17.45 17.75 -2.77
C LEU A 98 -17.80 18.38 -4.12
N TYR A 99 -17.80 17.57 -5.19
CA TYR A 99 -18.16 18.04 -6.52
C TYR A 99 -19.66 18.35 -6.64
N ILE A 100 -20.53 17.51 -6.08
CA ILE A 100 -21.99 17.74 -6.04
C ILE A 100 -22.32 18.98 -5.18
N GLU A 101 -21.62 19.18 -4.08
CA GLU A 101 -21.79 20.38 -3.24
C GLU A 101 -21.40 21.66 -3.97
N ARG A 102 -20.30 21.62 -4.74
CA ARG A 102 -19.91 22.73 -5.62
C ARG A 102 -20.97 23.01 -6.68
N LEU A 103 -21.47 21.98 -7.36
CA LEU A 103 -22.57 22.10 -8.32
C LEU A 103 -23.82 22.74 -7.72
N LYS A 104 -24.17 22.39 -6.48
CA LYS A 104 -25.37 22.92 -5.81
C LYS A 104 -25.21 24.40 -5.40
N LYS A 105 -24.00 24.82 -5.04
CA LYS A 105 -23.65 26.24 -4.78
C LYS A 105 -23.59 27.07 -6.06
N GLU A 106 -23.35 26.45 -7.21
CA GLU A 106 -23.13 27.08 -8.52
C GLU A 106 -24.41 27.46 -9.29
N ASN A 107 -25.53 27.73 -8.60
CA ASN A 107 -26.59 28.57 -9.18
C ASN A 107 -26.17 30.05 -9.34
N THR A 108 -24.87 30.35 -9.22
CA THR A 108 -24.24 31.66 -9.41
C THR A 108 -23.35 31.60 -10.66
N PRO A 109 -23.54 32.50 -11.64
CA PRO A 109 -22.82 32.44 -12.92
C PRO A 109 -21.34 32.77 -12.71
N GLY A 110 -20.43 31.83 -13.00
CA GLY A 110 -18.99 32.12 -13.12
C GLY A 110 -18.01 31.14 -12.46
N SER A 111 -18.46 30.16 -11.67
CA SER A 111 -17.56 29.07 -11.27
C SER A 111 -17.49 28.06 -12.42
N PRO A 112 -16.30 27.65 -12.90
CA PRO A 112 -16.19 26.65 -13.95
C PRO A 112 -16.21 25.26 -13.31
N VAL A 113 -17.39 24.66 -13.16
CA VAL A 113 -17.43 23.20 -12.98
C VAL A 113 -16.87 22.54 -14.25
N ASN A 114 -15.64 22.05 -14.12
CA ASN A 114 -14.97 21.28 -15.16
C ASN A 114 -15.80 20.02 -15.47
N ARG A 115 -16.45 20.00 -16.65
CA ARG A 115 -17.13 18.82 -17.19
C ARG A 115 -16.21 17.59 -17.24
N ASN A 116 -14.91 17.83 -17.41
CA ASN A 116 -13.90 16.79 -17.45
C ASN A 116 -13.70 16.05 -16.10
N ASP A 117 -14.09 16.67 -14.98
CA ASP A 117 -13.98 16.03 -13.66
C ASP A 117 -15.16 15.08 -13.44
N LYS A 118 -16.36 15.46 -13.91
CA LYS A 118 -17.56 14.61 -14.00
C LYS A 118 -17.26 13.28 -14.70
N GLU A 119 -16.69 13.38 -15.89
CA GLU A 119 -16.40 12.24 -16.75
C GLU A 119 -15.31 11.34 -16.15
N HIS A 120 -14.31 11.92 -15.50
CA HIS A 120 -13.23 11.18 -14.85
C HIS A 120 -13.70 10.29 -13.69
N TRP A 121 -14.47 10.87 -12.76
CA TRP A 121 -14.99 10.10 -11.62
C TRP A 121 -16.00 9.04 -12.04
N LEU A 122 -16.86 9.34 -13.03
CA LEU A 122 -17.80 8.36 -13.55
C LEU A 122 -17.09 7.19 -14.25
N SER A 123 -16.06 7.48 -15.05
CA SER A 123 -15.22 6.46 -15.69
C SER A 123 -14.52 5.58 -14.66
N TYR A 124 -14.02 6.18 -13.58
CA TYR A 124 -13.43 5.45 -12.45
C TYR A 124 -14.42 4.46 -11.82
N TRP A 125 -15.67 4.89 -11.54
CA TRP A 125 -16.68 4.02 -10.94
C TRP A 125 -17.03 2.81 -11.83
N VAL A 126 -17.06 2.99 -13.14
CA VAL A 126 -17.31 1.87 -14.07
C VAL A 126 -16.16 0.86 -14.04
N ILE A 127 -14.92 1.33 -14.07
CA ILE A 127 -13.73 0.46 -13.99
C ILE A 127 -13.68 -0.25 -12.63
N PHE A 128 -13.93 0.47 -11.55
CA PHE A 128 -14.00 -0.08 -10.20
C PHE A 128 -15.06 -1.18 -10.09
N GLY A 129 -16.25 -0.95 -10.65
CA GLY A 129 -17.33 -1.95 -10.67
C GLY A 129 -16.94 -3.21 -11.43
N ILE A 130 -16.36 -3.07 -12.64
CA ILE A 130 -15.90 -4.22 -13.44
C ILE A 130 -14.85 -5.02 -12.67
N ILE A 131 -13.83 -4.36 -12.11
CA ILE A 131 -12.77 -5.03 -11.33
C ILE A 131 -13.35 -5.74 -10.12
N THR A 132 -14.27 -5.11 -9.40
CA THR A 132 -14.90 -5.70 -8.20
C THR A 132 -15.71 -6.95 -8.56
N VAL A 133 -16.45 -6.93 -9.67
CA VAL A 133 -17.20 -8.09 -10.16
C VAL A 133 -16.25 -9.21 -10.59
N PHE A 134 -15.23 -8.91 -11.39
CA PHE A 134 -14.23 -9.89 -11.81
C PHE A 134 -13.49 -10.51 -10.62
N GLU A 135 -13.17 -9.72 -9.61
CA GLU A 135 -12.55 -10.19 -8.38
C GLU A 135 -13.46 -11.16 -7.63
N ALA A 136 -14.76 -10.88 -7.53
CA ALA A 136 -15.70 -11.80 -6.91
C ALA A 136 -15.76 -13.17 -7.65
N PHE A 137 -15.57 -13.18 -8.97
CA PHE A 137 -15.50 -14.43 -9.74
C PHE A 137 -14.17 -15.16 -9.61
N LEU A 138 -13.08 -14.43 -9.40
CA LEU A 138 -11.72 -14.96 -9.38
C LEU A 138 -11.15 -15.09 -7.96
N GLU A 139 -11.94 -14.84 -6.92
CA GLU A 139 -11.49 -14.77 -5.51
C GLU A 139 -10.59 -15.95 -5.16
N THR A 140 -11.04 -17.19 -5.41
CA THR A 140 -10.28 -18.42 -5.14
C THR A 140 -8.97 -18.51 -5.92
N ILE A 141 -8.93 -18.05 -7.17
CA ILE A 141 -7.74 -18.06 -8.03
C ILE A 141 -6.77 -16.95 -7.59
N LEU A 142 -7.30 -15.80 -7.20
CA LEU A 142 -6.55 -14.62 -6.80
C LEU A 142 -5.88 -14.79 -5.43
N TYR A 143 -6.49 -15.54 -4.51
CA TYR A 143 -5.85 -15.94 -3.25
C TYR A 143 -4.61 -16.83 -3.47
N MET A 144 -4.52 -17.52 -4.62
CA MET A 144 -3.35 -18.33 -4.97
C MET A 144 -2.17 -17.49 -5.47
N VAL A 145 -2.40 -16.26 -5.94
CA VAL A 145 -1.37 -15.38 -6.50
C VAL A 145 -0.82 -14.45 -5.41
N PRO A 146 0.40 -14.68 -4.90
CA PRO A 146 1.00 -13.76 -3.93
C PRO A 146 1.20 -12.38 -4.58
N PHE A 147 0.94 -11.30 -3.83
CA PHE A 147 1.01 -9.88 -4.25
C PHE A 147 -0.15 -9.30 -5.08
N TYR A 148 -1.21 -10.06 -5.39
CA TYR A 148 -2.34 -9.52 -6.17
C TYR A 148 -2.97 -8.27 -5.54
N PHE A 149 -3.26 -8.28 -4.22
CA PHE A 149 -3.90 -7.16 -3.54
C PHE A 149 -3.04 -5.89 -3.53
N ALA A 150 -1.71 -6.02 -3.53
CA ALA A 150 -0.79 -4.88 -3.63
C ALA A 150 -0.83 -4.25 -5.03
N PHE A 151 -0.81 -5.10 -6.08
CA PHE A 151 -0.94 -4.62 -7.45
C PHE A 151 -2.31 -3.99 -7.71
N LYS A 152 -3.39 -4.60 -7.22
CA LYS A 152 -4.74 -4.05 -7.30
C LYS A 152 -4.83 -2.68 -6.61
N GLY A 153 -4.27 -2.55 -5.41
CA GLY A 153 -4.23 -1.28 -4.69
C GLY A 153 -3.44 -0.21 -5.44
N ALA A 154 -2.25 -0.55 -5.94
CA ALA A 154 -1.45 0.36 -6.75
C ALA A 154 -2.18 0.79 -8.03
N PHE A 155 -2.86 -0.15 -8.71
CA PHE A 155 -3.65 0.12 -9.90
C PHE A 155 -4.85 1.04 -9.60
N MET A 156 -5.56 0.83 -8.49
CA MET A 156 -6.67 1.69 -8.07
C MET A 156 -6.19 3.11 -7.73
N VAL A 157 -5.09 3.23 -6.97
CA VAL A 157 -4.48 4.53 -6.65
C VAL A 157 -4.04 5.25 -7.93
N TRP A 158 -3.48 4.53 -8.89
CA TRP A 158 -3.12 5.09 -10.19
C TRP A 158 -4.34 5.58 -10.98
N CYS A 159 -5.44 4.82 -10.95
CA CYS A 159 -6.69 5.24 -11.60
C CYS A 159 -7.32 6.48 -10.94
N MET A 160 -7.13 6.67 -9.64
CA MET A 160 -7.58 7.85 -8.88
C MET A 160 -6.72 9.09 -9.10
N HIS A 161 -5.48 8.92 -9.56
CA HIS A 161 -4.52 10.01 -9.60
C HIS A 161 -4.94 11.09 -10.63
N PRO A 162 -5.27 12.32 -10.20
CA PRO A 162 -5.92 13.33 -11.04
C PRO A 162 -5.02 13.83 -12.18
N THR A 163 -3.70 13.77 -12.01
CA THR A 163 -2.74 14.23 -13.01
C THR A 163 -2.55 13.24 -14.16
N TRP A 164 -2.74 11.94 -13.92
CA TRP A 164 -2.45 10.89 -14.93
C TRP A 164 -3.71 10.45 -15.68
N ARG A 165 -4.91 10.73 -15.13
CA ARG A 165 -6.21 10.41 -15.74
C ARG A 165 -6.31 8.95 -16.24
N GLY A 166 -5.72 8.01 -15.50
CA GLY A 166 -5.64 6.59 -15.92
C GLY A 166 -7.01 5.98 -16.19
N SER A 167 -8.04 6.37 -15.42
CA SER A 167 -9.42 5.92 -15.66
C SER A 167 -10.00 6.41 -17.00
N SER A 168 -9.73 7.64 -17.41
CA SER A 168 -10.20 8.20 -18.69
C SER A 168 -9.50 7.56 -19.90
N PHE A 169 -8.22 7.18 -19.73
CA PHE A 169 -7.48 6.43 -20.74
C PHE A 169 -8.07 5.04 -20.96
N ILE A 170 -8.29 4.28 -19.88
CA ILE A 170 -8.90 2.94 -19.96
C ILE A 170 -10.33 3.01 -20.48
N TYR A 171 -11.12 4.01 -20.06
CA TYR A 171 -12.47 4.20 -20.57
C TYR A 171 -12.50 4.41 -22.10
N THR A 172 -11.57 5.23 -22.61
CA THR A 172 -11.47 5.50 -24.04
C THR A 172 -11.07 4.27 -24.84
N ILE A 173 -10.23 3.40 -24.28
CA ILE A 173 -9.74 2.20 -24.98
C ILE A 173 -10.73 1.04 -24.90
N CYS A 174 -11.26 0.74 -23.71
CA CYS A 174 -12.07 -0.45 -23.49
C CYS A 174 -13.56 -0.22 -23.74
N ILE A 175 -14.09 0.92 -23.29
CA ILE A 175 -15.54 1.15 -23.24
C ILE A 175 -16.01 1.94 -24.45
N ARG A 176 -15.31 3.01 -24.83
CA ARG A 176 -15.71 3.83 -25.99
C ARG A 176 -15.64 3.05 -27.31
N GLU A 177 -14.65 2.20 -27.50
CA GLU A 177 -14.56 1.36 -28.70
C GLU A 177 -15.68 0.30 -28.76
N SER A 178 -16.13 -0.22 -27.61
CA SER A 178 -17.25 -1.15 -27.53
C SER A 178 -18.61 -0.49 -27.77
N PHE A 179 -18.73 0.82 -27.52
CA PHE A 179 -19.97 1.59 -27.63
C PHE A 179 -20.02 2.59 -28.79
N LYS A 180 -19.09 2.51 -29.76
CA LYS A 180 -19.27 3.22 -31.03
C LYS A 180 -20.54 2.70 -31.70
N GLN A 181 -21.64 3.43 -31.50
CA GLN A 181 -22.82 3.26 -32.32
C GLN A 181 -22.40 3.57 -33.76
N PRO A 182 -22.68 2.70 -34.74
CA PRO A 182 -22.53 3.10 -36.13
C PRO A 182 -23.38 4.34 -36.33
N GLU A 183 -22.75 5.46 -36.74
CA GLU A 183 -23.48 6.70 -37.00
C GLU A 183 -24.68 6.38 -37.91
N PRO A 184 -25.90 6.85 -37.58
CA PRO A 184 -27.01 6.72 -38.51
C PRO A 184 -26.64 7.51 -39.75
N ILE A 185 -26.28 6.80 -40.82
CA ILE A 185 -25.98 7.36 -42.14
C ILE A 185 -27.15 8.29 -42.47
N ALA A 186 -26.90 9.59 -42.45
CA ALA A 186 -27.90 10.59 -42.75
C ALA A 186 -28.46 10.25 -44.14
N LYS A 187 -29.71 9.79 -44.19
CA LYS A 187 -30.41 9.53 -45.45
C LYS A 187 -30.55 10.87 -46.16
N LYS A 188 -29.78 11.02 -47.24
CA LYS A 188 -29.81 12.16 -48.15
C LYS A 188 -30.98 12.04 -49.11
#